data_AF-A0A1B2EUS3-F1
#
_entry.id   AF-A0A1B2EUS3-F1
#
_cell.length_a   1.000
_cell.length_b   1.000
_cell.length_c   1.000
_cell.angle_alpha   90.00
_cell.angle_beta   90.00
_cell.angle_gamma   90.00
#
_symmetry.space_group_name_H-M   'P 1'
#
loop_
_entity.id
_entity.type
_entity.pdbx_description
1 polymer ?
#
loop_
_entity_poly.entity_id
_entity_poly.type
_entity_poly.pdbx_seq_one_letter_code
_entity_poly.pdbx_strand_id
1 'polypeptide(L)'
;MTVPVAPVVAGSLNTELKSVQTGPGFECRNRNRAETGKLSAHAEGLAIDIAGFELANGSPLRVKPEGEAAPDPPLRPSTRPPAAGSPRPSD
;
A
#
# COMPACT_ATOMS: atom_id res chain seq x y z
N MET A 1 -18.65 -8.38 6.84
CA MET A 1 -18.45 -7.77 8.17
C MET A 1 -17.48 -6.62 7.96
N THR A 2 -17.92 -5.37 8.11
CA THR A 2 -17.08 -4.18 7.92
C THR A 2 -16.74 -3.62 9.29
N VAL A 3 -15.46 -3.49 9.59
CA VAL A 3 -14.99 -2.82 10.82
C VAL A 3 -14.39 -1.48 10.43
N PRO A 4 -15.01 -0.34 10.80
CA PRO A 4 -14.49 0.97 10.45
C PRO A 4 -13.18 1.27 11.21
N VAL A 5 -12.10 1.55 10.48
CA VAL A 5 -10.76 1.73 11.06
C VAL A 5 -10.68 2.94 12.00
N ALA A 6 -11.21 4.10 11.59
CA ALA A 6 -11.12 5.33 12.36
C ALA A 6 -11.71 5.22 13.79
N PRO A 7 -12.97 4.77 14.00
CA PRO A 7 -13.51 4.61 15.36
C PRO A 7 -12.83 3.50 16.16
N VAL A 8 -12.26 2.46 15.52
CA VAL A 8 -11.46 1.45 16.24
C VAL A 8 -10.18 2.06 16.79
N VAL A 9 -9.49 2.89 15.99
CA VAL A 9 -8.28 3.60 16.41
C VAL A 9 -8.61 4.55 17.57
N ALA A 10 -9.68 5.36 17.45
CA ALA A 10 -10.13 6.26 18.50
C ALA A 10 -10.43 5.53 19.82
N GLY A 11 -11.23 4.46 19.76
CA GLY A 11 -11.66 3.73 20.96
C GLY A 11 -10.58 2.84 21.60
N SER A 12 -9.61 2.36 20.83
CA SER A 12 -8.62 1.38 21.32
C SER A 12 -7.29 2.03 21.70
N LEU A 13 -6.92 3.12 21.03
CA LEU A 13 -5.59 3.75 21.16
C LEU A 13 -5.64 5.15 21.76
N ASN A 14 -6.84 5.67 22.08
CA ASN A 14 -7.04 7.03 22.62
C ASN A 14 -6.38 8.11 21.76
N THR A 15 -6.40 7.95 20.44
CA THR A 15 -5.90 8.90 19.45
C THR A 15 -6.66 8.74 18.14
N GLU A 16 -6.60 9.72 17.26
CA GLU A 16 -7.32 9.69 15.98
C GLU A 16 -6.47 9.12 14.85
N LEU A 17 -7.12 8.50 13.86
CA LEU A 17 -6.48 8.16 12.60
C LEU A 17 -6.19 9.44 11.81
N LYS A 18 -4.92 9.70 11.48
CA LYS A 18 -4.51 10.87 10.69
C LYS A 18 -4.43 10.56 9.20
N SER A 19 -3.78 9.46 8.83
CA SER A 19 -3.67 9.05 7.43
C SER A 19 -3.44 7.54 7.29
N VAL A 20 -3.79 7.01 6.12
CA VAL A 20 -3.48 5.64 5.71
C VAL A 20 -2.26 5.70 4.79
N GLN A 21 -1.26 4.90 5.08
CA GLN A 21 -0.07 4.76 4.26
C GLN A 21 -0.22 3.58 3.32
N THR A 22 0.04 3.80 2.05
CA THR A 22 -0.20 2.83 0.99
C THR A 22 1.09 2.40 0.32
N GLY A 23 1.11 1.16 -0.16
CA GLY A 23 2.09 0.67 -1.12
C GLY A 23 1.72 1.08 -2.55
N PRO A 24 2.20 0.35 -3.57
CA PRO A 24 1.83 0.60 -4.95
C PRO A 24 0.31 0.53 -5.16
N GLY A 25 -0.23 1.53 -5.87
CA GLY A 25 -1.61 1.51 -6.37
C GLY A 25 -1.65 0.81 -7.72
N PHE A 26 -1.77 1.58 -8.80
CA PHE A 26 -1.80 1.01 -10.15
C PHE A 26 -0.44 0.47 -10.62
N GLU A 27 -0.41 -0.79 -11.05
CA GLU A 27 0.77 -1.42 -11.62
C GLU A 27 0.36 -2.38 -12.75
N CYS A 28 0.59 -1.97 -14.00
CA CYS A 28 0.24 -2.75 -15.19
C CYS A 28 1.18 -3.95 -15.35
N ARG A 29 0.78 -5.11 -14.80
CA ARG A 29 1.49 -6.38 -14.92
C ARG A 29 0.57 -7.56 -14.61
N ASN A 30 1.02 -8.75 -14.97
CA ASN A 30 0.40 -9.98 -14.50
C ASN A 30 0.56 -10.15 -12.98
N ARG A 31 -0.35 -10.93 -12.41
CA ARG A 31 -0.36 -11.28 -11.00
C ARG A 31 0.98 -11.93 -10.63
N ASN A 32 1.55 -11.49 -9.51
CA ASN A 32 2.85 -11.95 -8.99
C ASN A 32 4.01 -11.83 -10.00
N ARG A 33 3.92 -10.89 -10.96
CA ARG A 33 4.95 -10.67 -12.01
C ARG A 33 5.18 -11.88 -12.92
N ALA A 34 4.19 -12.76 -13.06
CA ALA A 34 4.28 -13.88 -13.97
C ALA A 34 4.40 -13.42 -15.44
N GLU A 35 5.12 -14.17 -16.29
CA GLU A 35 5.24 -13.82 -17.71
C GLU A 35 3.91 -13.93 -18.46
N THR A 36 3.04 -14.87 -18.06
CA THR A 36 1.71 -15.08 -18.64
C THR A 36 0.67 -15.34 -17.55
N GLY A 37 -0.62 -15.30 -17.93
CA GLY A 37 -1.73 -15.64 -17.05
C GLY A 37 -2.56 -14.43 -16.63
N LYS A 38 -3.14 -14.50 -15.42
CA LYS A 38 -4.09 -13.49 -14.93
C LYS A 38 -3.41 -12.14 -14.68
N LEU A 39 -4.11 -11.05 -15.00
CA LEU A 39 -3.72 -9.71 -14.60
C LEU A 39 -3.78 -9.56 -13.07
N SER A 40 -2.93 -8.67 -12.56
CA SER A 40 -3.00 -8.25 -11.16
C SER A 40 -4.25 -7.38 -10.93
N ALA A 41 -4.88 -7.46 -9.77
CA ALA A 41 -5.94 -6.51 -9.40
C ALA A 41 -5.44 -5.05 -9.39
N HIS A 42 -4.15 -4.85 -9.10
CA HIS A 42 -3.48 -3.54 -9.25
C HIS A 42 -3.38 -3.09 -10.72
N ALA A 43 -3.29 -4.02 -11.67
CA ALA A 43 -3.31 -3.70 -13.10
C ALA A 43 -4.70 -3.30 -13.59
N GLU A 44 -5.75 -3.73 -12.88
CA GLU A 44 -7.14 -3.38 -13.16
C GLU A 44 -7.59 -2.15 -12.35
N GLY A 45 -6.73 -1.59 -11.49
CA GLY A 45 -7.09 -0.47 -10.61
C GLY A 45 -8.08 -0.84 -9.50
N LEU A 46 -8.24 -2.14 -9.21
CA LEU A 46 -9.18 -2.66 -8.22
C LEU A 46 -8.56 -2.86 -6.83
N ALA A 47 -7.24 -2.72 -6.70
CA ALA A 47 -6.51 -2.99 -5.46
C ALA A 47 -5.57 -1.84 -5.05
N ILE A 48 -5.36 -1.74 -3.75
CA ILE A 48 -4.36 -0.90 -3.11
C ILE A 48 -3.74 -1.66 -1.93
N ASP A 49 -2.43 -1.57 -1.79
CA ASP A 49 -1.73 -2.16 -0.65
C ASP A 49 -1.75 -1.18 0.53
N ILE A 50 -2.14 -1.62 1.72
CA ILE A 50 -2.05 -0.82 2.95
C ILE A 50 -0.79 -1.22 3.71
N ALA A 51 0.12 -0.27 3.89
CA ALA A 51 1.38 -0.49 4.58
C ALA A 51 1.35 -0.04 6.05
N GLY A 52 0.40 0.82 6.43
CA GLY A 52 0.22 1.26 7.81
C GLY A 52 -0.69 2.47 7.95
N PHE A 53 -0.66 3.07 9.13
CA PHE A 53 -1.46 4.22 9.53
C PHE A 53 -0.58 5.22 10.28
N GLU A 54 -0.75 6.51 10.02
CA GLU A 54 -0.23 7.56 10.89
C GLU A 54 -1.35 8.00 11.83
N LEU A 55 -1.03 8.15 13.11
CA LEU A 55 -1.97 8.60 14.13
C LEU A 55 -1.81 10.11 14.39
N ALA A 56 -2.86 10.74 14.92
CA ALA A 56 -2.86 12.18 15.18
C ALA A 56 -1.81 12.61 16.22
N ASN A 57 -1.46 11.71 17.15
CA ASN A 57 -0.36 11.90 18.10
C ASN A 57 1.04 11.75 17.49
N GLY A 58 1.15 11.50 16.18
CA GLY A 58 2.42 11.34 15.46
C GLY A 58 3.03 9.94 15.54
N SER A 59 2.37 8.98 16.19
CA SER A 59 2.84 7.60 16.22
C SER A 59 2.42 6.82 14.96
N PRO A 60 3.31 5.98 14.39
CA PRO A 60 2.97 5.10 13.28
C PRO A 60 2.44 3.75 13.77
N LEU A 61 1.43 3.22 13.09
CA LEU A 61 0.95 1.85 13.23
C LEU A 61 1.19 1.09 11.93
N ARG A 62 2.18 0.20 11.91
CA ARG A 62 2.67 -0.47 10.70
C ARG A 62 2.05 -1.86 10.54
N VAL A 63 1.73 -2.24 9.30
CA VAL A 63 1.35 -3.62 8.97
C VAL A 63 2.65 -4.43 8.84
N LYS A 64 2.86 -5.39 9.74
CA LYS A 64 4.05 -6.25 9.76
C LYS A 64 3.69 -7.69 9.40
N PRO A 65 4.63 -8.44 8.81
CA PRO A 65 4.54 -9.90 8.81
C PRO A 65 4.40 -10.39 10.25
N GLU A 66 3.60 -11.43 10.43
CA GLU A 66 3.45 -12.06 11.73
C GLU A 66 4.80 -12.65 12.18
N GLY A 67 5.28 -12.26 13.37
CA GLY A 67 6.50 -12.80 13.97
C GLY A 67 7.79 -11.98 13.83
N GLU A 68 7.78 -10.79 13.23
CA GLU A 68 9.00 -10.00 13.01
C GLU A 68 9.03 -8.70 13.87
N ALA A 69 10.00 -8.62 14.79
CA ALA A 69 10.08 -7.57 15.83
C ALA A 69 11.04 -6.40 15.50
N ALA A 70 11.71 -6.40 14.35
CA ALA A 70 12.70 -5.38 14.02
C ALA A 70 12.05 -3.97 13.87
N PRO A 71 12.76 -2.88 14.20
CA PRO A 71 12.26 -1.52 14.03
C PRO A 71 12.14 -1.16 12.55
N ASP A 72 11.04 -0.51 12.17
CA ASP A 72 10.73 -0.26 10.77
C ASP A 72 11.51 0.94 10.21
N PRO A 73 12.17 0.79 9.05
CA PRO A 73 12.65 1.94 8.31
C PRO A 73 11.45 2.79 7.82
N PRO A 74 11.65 4.11 7.58
CA PRO A 74 10.59 4.95 7.03
C PRO A 74 10.12 4.41 5.68
N LEU A 75 8.81 4.28 5.51
CA LEU A 75 8.22 3.90 4.23
C LEU A 75 8.61 4.94 3.18
N ARG A 76 9.41 4.51 2.20
CA ARG A 76 9.78 5.35 1.09
C ARG A 76 8.56 5.52 0.18
N PRO A 77 8.26 6.75 -0.29
CA PRO A 77 7.25 6.91 -1.32
C PRO A 77 7.66 6.10 -2.56
N SER A 78 6.71 5.37 -3.13
CA SER A 78 6.89 4.63 -4.38
C SER A 78 7.10 5.63 -5.53
N THR A 79 8.33 6.07 -5.74
CA THR A 79 8.70 6.72 -7.00
C THR A 79 8.79 5.62 -8.06
N ARG A 80 7.88 5.67 -9.05
CA ARG A 80 7.94 4.80 -10.22
C ARG A 80 9.30 5.06 -10.91
N PRO A 81 10.21 4.07 -11.05
CA PRO A 81 11.30 4.21 -12.01
C PRO A 81 10.70 4.30 -13.41
N PRO A 82 11.28 5.07 -14.34
CA PRO A 82 10.77 5.18 -15.70
C PRO A 82 10.60 3.77 -16.27
N ALA A 83 9.42 3.51 -16.85
CA ALA A 83 9.12 2.23 -17.47
C ALA A 83 10.22 1.91 -18.49
N ALA A 84 10.93 0.79 -18.30
CA ALA A 84 11.74 0.22 -19.36
C ALA A 84 10.83 0.02 -20.58
N GLY A 85 11.23 0.63 -21.69
CA GLY A 85 10.34 1.07 -22.76
C GLY A 85 9.51 -0.01 -23.44
N SER A 86 8.35 0.43 -23.93
CA SER A 86 7.80 -0.02 -25.20
C SER A 86 7.67 1.25 -26.07
N PRO A 87 8.08 1.23 -27.35
CA PRO A 87 8.04 2.43 -28.17
C PRO A 87 6.59 2.91 -28.29
N ARG A 88 6.38 4.21 -28.05
CA ARG A 88 5.08 4.83 -28.34
C ARG A 88 4.87 4.76 -29.86
N PRO A 89 3.68 4.36 -30.35
CA PRO A 89 3.39 4.51 -31.77
C PRO A 89 3.40 6.01 -32.11
N SER A 90 4.11 6.35 -33.19
CA SER A 90 4.12 7.70 -33.75
C SER A 90 2.74 8.01 -34.35
N ASP A 91 2.17 9.17 -34.01
CA ASP A 91 1.09 9.81 -34.78
C ASP A 91 1.60 10.26 -36.17
#